data_AF-A0A967VYR7-F1
#
_entry.id   AF-A0A967VYR7-F1
#
_cell.length_a   1.000
_cell.length_b   1.000
_cell.length_c   1.000
_cell.angle_alpha   90.00
_cell.angle_beta   90.00
_cell.angle_gamma   90.00
#
_symmetry.space_group_name_H-M   'P 1'
#
loop_
_entity.id
_entity.type
_entity.pdbx_description
1 polymer ?
#
loop_
_entity_poly.entity_id
_entity_poly.type
_entity_poly.pdbx_seq_one_letter_code
_entity_poly.pdbx_strand_id
1 'polypeptide(L)'
;MKLGEEAEGLEYLPYPGELGQKIYENVSKQGWEMWVGHQTMLMNEYRLTPVDPKARKFLEEEMEKFFFGEGSDKPNEFVEPDAK
;
A
#
# COMPACT_ATOMS: atom_id res chain seq x y z
N MET A 1 11.07 3.17 21.93
CA MET A 1 11.14 1.81 21.34
C MET A 1 9.95 1.03 21.86
N LYS A 2 8.92 0.84 21.02
CA LYS A 2 7.86 -0.18 21.12
C LYS A 2 6.85 0.15 20.01
N LEU A 3 6.97 -0.58 18.93
CA LEU A 3 6.01 -0.91 17.87
C LEU A 3 6.79 -1.99 17.11
N GLY A 4 6.68 -3.27 17.41
CA GLY A 4 5.46 -3.99 17.76
C GLY A 4 5.30 -5.20 16.85
N GLU A 5 6.05 -5.29 15.75
CA GLU A 5 6.44 -6.50 15.04
C GLU A 5 7.49 -6.06 14.01
N GLU A 6 8.63 -6.72 13.94
CA GLU A 6 9.70 -6.42 12.97
C GLU A 6 9.27 -6.89 11.57
N ALA A 7 8.12 -6.43 11.07
CA ALA A 7 7.73 -6.70 9.71
C ALA A 7 8.73 -5.97 8.81
N GLU A 8 9.54 -6.72 8.07
CA GLU A 8 10.49 -6.17 7.10
C GLU A 8 9.76 -5.11 6.28
N GLY A 9 10.25 -3.86 6.36
CA GLY A 9 9.82 -2.81 5.46
C GLY A 9 10.12 -3.23 4.02
N LEU A 10 9.51 -2.54 3.07
CA LEU A 10 9.85 -2.75 1.67
C LEU A 10 11.36 -2.53 1.46
N GLU A 11 12.02 -3.45 0.75
CA GLU A 11 13.46 -3.37 0.48
C GLU A 11 13.77 -2.35 -0.65
N TYR A 12 12.76 -1.98 -1.42
CA TYR A 12 12.82 -1.05 -2.53
C TYR A 12 11.49 -0.33 -2.70
N LEU A 13 11.51 0.89 -3.26
CA LEU A 13 10.28 1.58 -3.62
C LEU A 13 9.58 0.80 -4.75
N PRO A 14 8.38 0.24 -4.52
CA PRO A 14 7.70 -0.57 -5.52
C PRO A 14 7.12 0.28 -6.66
N TYR A 15 6.95 1.58 -6.42
CA TYR A 15 6.35 2.50 -7.38
C TYR A 15 7.10 3.84 -7.40
N PRO A 16 7.28 4.48 -8.56
CA PRO A 16 7.84 5.82 -8.62
C PRO A 16 6.82 6.87 -8.19
N GLY A 17 7.30 7.94 -7.54
CA GLY A 17 6.47 9.07 -7.11
C GLY A 17 6.05 8.99 -5.63
N GLU A 18 5.20 9.93 -5.22
CA GLU A 18 4.81 10.10 -3.81
C GLU A 18 4.03 8.89 -3.26
N LEU A 19 3.23 8.23 -4.11
CA LEU A 19 2.49 7.04 -3.73
C LEU A 19 3.43 5.90 -3.31
N GLY A 20 4.49 5.65 -4.08
CA GLY A 20 5.46 4.60 -3.76
C GLY A 20 6.26 4.88 -2.50
N GLN A 21 6.54 6.16 -2.21
CA GLN A 21 7.17 6.57 -0.95
C GLN A 21 6.24 6.32 0.23
N LYS A 22 4.96 6.70 0.11
CA LYS A 22 3.95 6.49 1.16
C LYS A 22 3.76 5.00 1.47
N ILE A 23 3.77 4.15 0.44
CA ILE A 23 3.70 2.69 0.60
C ILE A 23 4.96 2.17 1.26
N TYR A 24 6.14 2.58 0.81
CA TYR A 24 7.41 2.20 1.42
C TYR A 24 7.47 2.52 2.93
N GLU A 25 6.92 3.67 3.33
CA GLU A 25 6.95 4.12 4.73
C GLU A 25 5.83 3.52 5.61
N ASN A 26 4.69 3.16 5.05
CA ASN A 26 3.51 2.73 5.82
C ASN A 26 3.13 1.25 5.60
N VAL A 27 3.75 0.55 4.65
CA VAL A 27 3.40 -0.82 4.26
C VAL A 27 4.61 -1.74 4.45
N SER A 28 4.38 -2.87 5.11
CA SER A 28 5.38 -3.93 5.25
C SER A 28 5.46 -4.82 4.01
N LYS A 29 6.58 -5.52 3.83
CA LYS A 29 6.80 -6.50 2.76
C LYS A 29 5.66 -7.51 2.64
N GLN A 30 5.14 -7.99 3.77
CA GLN A 30 4.00 -8.91 3.79
C GLN A 30 2.71 -8.25 3.27
N GLY A 31 2.42 -7.01 3.67
CA GLY A 31 1.27 -6.25 3.15
C GLY A 31 1.39 -6.00 1.65
N TRP A 32 2.60 -5.76 1.16
CA TRP A 32 2.87 -5.62 -0.27
C TRP A 32 2.63 -6.91 -1.05
N GLU A 33 3.06 -8.07 -0.53
CA GLU A 33 2.76 -9.37 -1.17
C GLU A 33 1.26 -9.64 -1.28
N MET A 34 0.49 -9.29 -0.24
CA MET A 34 -0.98 -9.40 -0.28
C MET A 34 -1.57 -8.52 -1.38
N TRP A 35 -1.05 -7.29 -1.52
CA TRP A 35 -1.46 -6.40 -2.60
C TRP A 35 -1.08 -6.93 -3.98
N VAL A 36 0.11 -7.52 -4.19
CA VAL A 36 0.48 -8.11 -5.48
C VAL A 36 -0.50 -9.21 -5.90
N GLY A 37 -0.95 -10.03 -4.95
CA GLY A 37 -2.01 -11.01 -5.18
C GLY A 37 -3.34 -10.35 -5.56
N HIS A 38 -3.74 -9.30 -4.83
CA HIS A 38 -4.95 -8.54 -5.11
C HIS A 38 -4.91 -7.85 -6.47
N GLN A 39 -3.80 -7.18 -6.80
CA GLN A 39 -3.53 -6.57 -8.10
C GLN A 39 -3.64 -7.61 -9.23
N THR A 40 -3.10 -8.81 -9.03
CA THR A 40 -3.21 -9.90 -10.03
C THR A 40 -4.67 -10.29 -10.26
N MET A 41 -5.49 -10.37 -9.21
CA MET A 41 -6.93 -10.63 -9.34
C MET A 41 -7.64 -9.50 -10.11
N LEU A 42 -7.40 -8.23 -9.73
CA LEU A 42 -7.97 -7.07 -10.41
C LEU A 42 -7.58 -7.03 -11.90
N MET A 43 -6.32 -7.34 -12.21
CA MET A 43 -5.85 -7.39 -13.60
C MET A 43 -6.57 -8.46 -14.42
N ASN A 44 -6.83 -9.63 -13.86
CA ASN A 44 -7.56 -10.70 -14.55
C ASN A 44 -9.06 -10.39 -14.66
N GLU A 45 -9.69 -9.90 -13.60
CA GLU A 45 -11.13 -9.66 -13.53
C GLU A 45 -11.55 -8.49 -14.42
N TYR A 46 -10.82 -7.37 -14.33
CA TYR A 46 -11.08 -6.18 -15.14
C TYR A 46 -10.32 -6.18 -16.47
N ARG A 47 -9.56 -7.25 -16.77
CA ARG A 47 -8.68 -7.39 -17.95
C ARG A 47 -7.79 -6.16 -18.15
N LEU A 48 -7.21 -5.68 -17.05
CA LEU A 48 -6.36 -4.49 -17.03
C LEU A 48 -4.98 -4.82 -17.59
N THR A 49 -4.40 -3.87 -18.31
CA THR A 49 -3.03 -3.99 -18.82
C THR A 49 -2.20 -2.83 -18.29
N PRO A 50 -0.99 -3.07 -17.76
CA PRO A 50 -0.13 -2.01 -17.18
C PRO A 50 0.39 -0.97 -18.20
N VAL A 51 0.11 -1.19 -19.49
CA VAL A 51 0.37 -0.24 -20.58
C VAL A 51 -0.74 0.80 -20.72
N ASP A 52 -1.94 0.51 -20.21
CA ASP A 52 -3.07 1.43 -20.29
C ASP A 52 -3.03 2.43 -19.12
N PRO A 53 -3.08 3.74 -19.38
CA PRO A 53 -3.00 4.75 -18.32
C PRO A 53 -4.25 4.77 -17.43
N LYS A 54 -5.42 4.34 -17.91
CA LYS A 54 -6.63 4.20 -17.08
C LYS A 54 -6.50 3.01 -16.14
N ALA A 55 -5.91 1.92 -16.61
CA ALA A 55 -5.61 0.76 -15.77
C ALA A 55 -4.63 1.12 -14.65
N ARG A 56 -3.58 1.91 -14.92
CA ARG A 56 -2.70 2.41 -13.86
C ARG A 56 -3.45 3.23 -12.83
N LYS A 57 -4.22 4.22 -13.28
CA LYS A 57 -4.97 5.08 -12.37
C LYS A 57 -5.96 4.29 -11.51
N PHE A 58 -6.64 3.30 -12.11
CA PHE A 58 -7.52 2.39 -11.37
C PHE A 58 -6.76 1.56 -10.33
N LEU A 59 -5.63 0.99 -10.70
CA LEU A 59 -4.79 0.23 -9.77
C LEU A 59 -4.25 1.12 -8.65
N GLU A 60 -3.88 2.37 -8.93
CA GLU A 60 -3.46 3.35 -7.93
C GLU A 60 -4.59 3.68 -6.94
N GLU A 61 -5.81 3.93 -7.43
CA GLU A 61 -6.96 4.18 -6.56
C GLU A 61 -7.34 2.97 -5.71
N GLU A 62 -7.33 1.76 -6.28
CA GLU A 62 -7.59 0.53 -5.52
C GLU A 62 -6.46 0.22 -4.52
N MET A 63 -5.21 0.56 -4.85
CA MET A 63 -4.06 0.44 -3.96
C MET A 63 -4.19 1.40 -2.77
N GLU A 64 -4.52 2.65 -3.04
CA GLU A 64 -4.80 3.63 -2.00
C GLU A 64 -5.96 3.18 -1.13
N LYS A 65 -7.01 2.57 -1.69
CA LYS A 65 -8.10 2.02 -0.87
C LYS A 65 -7.70 0.77 -0.08
N PHE A 66 -6.88 -0.11 -0.66
CA PHE A 66 -6.46 -1.35 -0.01
C PHE A 66 -5.57 -1.07 1.20
N PHE A 67 -4.64 -0.12 1.07
CA PHE A 67 -3.72 0.25 2.15
C PHE A 67 -4.22 1.39 3.05
N PHE A 68 -5.00 2.33 2.50
CA PHE A 68 -5.40 3.57 3.18
C PHE A 68 -6.92 3.88 3.10
N GLY A 69 -7.75 3.02 2.48
CA GLY A 69 -9.20 3.23 2.30
C GLY A 69 -10.04 2.95 3.53
N GLU A 70 -11.37 2.86 3.35
CA GLU A 70 -12.48 2.79 4.34
C GLU A 70 -12.45 1.61 5.35
N GLY A 71 -11.26 1.11 5.68
CA GLY A 71 -10.96 0.30 6.86
C GLY A 71 -9.78 0.87 7.67
N SER A 72 -9.43 2.15 7.50
CA SER A 72 -8.62 2.90 8.47
C SER A 72 -9.37 3.10 9.80
N ASP A 73 -9.96 2.03 10.36
CA ASP A 73 -9.91 1.88 11.81
C ASP A 73 -8.44 1.61 12.09
N LYS A 74 -7.70 2.71 12.32
CA LYS A 74 -6.33 2.66 12.82
C LYS A 74 -6.34 1.59 13.91
N PRO A 75 -5.56 0.49 13.86
CA PRO A 75 -5.28 -0.21 15.09
C PRO A 75 -4.77 0.85 16.07
N ASN A 76 -5.41 0.89 17.23
CA ASN A 76 -5.37 1.92 18.26
C ASN A 76 -3.98 2.05 18.92
N GLU A 77 -2.93 2.19 18.11
CA GLU A 77 -1.51 2.25 18.49
C GLU A 77 -0.67 3.19 17.60
N PHE A 78 -1.28 4.03 16.75
CA PHE A 78 -0.54 5.13 16.12
C PHE A 78 -0.42 6.30 17.12
N VAL A 79 0.61 6.25 17.97
CA VAL A 79 0.96 7.37 18.85
C VAL A 79 1.68 8.42 18.02
N GLU A 80 1.00 9.54 17.74
CA GLU A 80 1.63 10.77 17.24
C GLU A 80 2.72 11.19 18.25
N PRO A 81 4.00 11.36 17.84
CA PRO A 81 4.95 11.99 18.74
C PRO A 81 4.63 13.47 18.78
N ASP A 82 4.05 13.85 19.91
CA ASP A 82 3.96 15.18 20.51
C ASP A 82 4.86 16.22 19.83
N ALA A 83 4.20 17.14 19.11
CA ALA A 83 4.80 18.41 18.77
C ALA A 83 4.30 19.47 19.77
N LYS A 84 4.97 19.52 20.93
CA LYS A 84 5.41 20.73 21.64
C LYS A 84 4.67 21.13 22.92
#